data_AF-A0A3C0FWI9-F1
#
_entry.id   AF-A0A3C0FWI9-F1
#
_cell.length_a   1.000
_cell.length_b   1.000
_cell.length_c   1.000
_cell.angle_alpha   90.00
_cell.angle_beta   90.00
_cell.angle_gamma   90.00
#
_symmetry.space_group_name_H-M   'P 1'
#
loop_
_entity.id
_entity.type
_entity.pdbx_description
1 polymer ?
#
loop_
_entity_poly.entity_id
_entity_poly.type
_entity_poly.pdbx_seq_one_letter_code
_entity_poly.pdbx_strand_id
1 'polypeptide(L)'
;MPTIRILTETDLRKVIDLDMDAINCVEGAFKALATKDVRMPPILRLDIDEFNGEVDVKTAYVPGIDSFAIKISPGFFDNPKLGLPSVNGLMNLFSSKTGLLEAVLLDNGYLTDVRTAAAGGVAAKHLAREDAKHAAIFGAGVQAHLQLKALTLVRDITSATIWARDITKAEACAKKASLELGIPVTATTDGKDAASTADIIVTTTPAREPVLMADWV
;
A
#
# COMPACT_ATOMS: atom_id res chain seq x y z
N MET A 1 -28.61 -19.83 10.32
CA MET A 1 -27.41 -18.99 10.43
C MET A 1 -27.14 -18.39 9.07
N PRO A 2 -26.73 -17.10 8.97
CA PRO A 2 -26.34 -16.54 7.68
C PRO A 2 -25.15 -17.32 7.09
N THR A 3 -25.12 -17.48 5.78
CA THR A 3 -23.97 -18.09 5.09
C THR A 3 -22.81 -17.11 5.11
N ILE A 4 -21.70 -17.48 5.78
CA ILE A 4 -20.48 -16.68 5.84
C ILE A 4 -19.61 -17.03 4.63
N ARG A 5 -19.18 -16.03 3.86
CA ARG A 5 -18.25 -16.25 2.73
C ARG A 5 -16.81 -16.27 3.25
N ILE A 6 -16.01 -17.21 2.78
CA ILE A 6 -14.57 -17.23 3.02
C ILE A 6 -13.90 -17.02 1.67
N LEU A 7 -13.11 -15.96 1.54
CA LEU A 7 -12.36 -15.64 0.33
C LEU A 7 -10.87 -15.71 0.64
N THR A 8 -10.15 -16.51 -0.13
CA THR A 8 -8.69 -16.58 -0.05
C THR A 8 -8.05 -15.44 -0.83
N GLU A 9 -6.76 -15.17 -0.60
CA GLU A 9 -5.96 -14.28 -1.43
C GLU A 9 -6.12 -14.59 -2.94
N THR A 10 -6.12 -15.88 -3.31
CA THR A 10 -6.31 -16.33 -4.70
C THR A 10 -7.68 -15.92 -5.26
N ASP A 11 -8.73 -15.93 -4.43
CA ASP A 11 -10.06 -15.49 -4.85
C ASP A 11 -10.12 -13.97 -4.98
N LEU A 12 -9.50 -13.25 -4.05
CA LEU A 12 -9.46 -11.78 -4.03
C LEU A 12 -8.71 -11.22 -5.24
N ARG A 13 -7.58 -11.81 -5.62
CA ARG A 13 -6.79 -11.42 -6.81
C ARG A 13 -7.52 -11.59 -8.14
N LYS A 14 -8.65 -12.31 -8.18
CA LYS A 14 -9.47 -12.46 -9.40
C LYS A 14 -10.49 -11.33 -9.55
N VAL A 15 -10.76 -10.57 -8.50
CA VAL A 15 -11.87 -9.61 -8.44
C VAL A 15 -11.45 -8.22 -7.99
N ILE A 16 -10.27 -8.07 -7.38
CA ILE A 16 -9.66 -6.79 -7.02
C ILE A 16 -8.31 -6.74 -7.69
N ASP A 17 -8.01 -5.60 -8.31
CA ASP A 17 -6.70 -5.25 -8.84
C ASP A 17 -6.31 -3.84 -8.40
N LEU A 18 -5.05 -3.46 -8.62
CA LEU A 18 -4.63 -2.06 -8.53
C LEU A 18 -4.89 -1.38 -9.87
N ASP A 19 -6.02 -0.68 -9.95
CA ASP A 19 -6.50 0.05 -11.12
C ASP A 19 -7.19 1.37 -10.71
N MET A 20 -7.83 2.04 -11.68
CA MET A 20 -8.57 3.27 -11.41
C MET A 20 -9.79 3.07 -10.51
N ASP A 21 -10.41 1.89 -10.48
CA ASP A 21 -11.56 1.62 -9.59
C ASP A 21 -11.09 1.51 -8.14
N ALA A 22 -9.95 0.86 -7.89
CA ALA A 22 -9.31 0.84 -6.57
C ALA A 22 -8.93 2.27 -6.11
N ILE A 23 -8.35 3.09 -6.99
CA ILE A 23 -8.01 4.48 -6.69
C ILE A 23 -9.26 5.30 -6.38
N ASN A 24 -10.29 5.22 -7.22
CA ASN A 24 -11.55 5.94 -7.03
C ASN A 24 -12.28 5.51 -5.75
N CYS A 25 -12.23 4.21 -5.41
CA CYS A 25 -12.78 3.69 -4.15
C CYS A 25 -12.08 4.31 -2.93
N VAL A 26 -10.75 4.35 -2.92
CA VAL A 26 -9.97 4.96 -1.83
C VAL A 26 -10.18 6.48 -1.78
N GLU A 27 -10.25 7.15 -2.94
CA GLU A 27 -10.56 8.58 -3.03
C GLU A 27 -11.95 8.90 -2.43
N GLY A 28 -12.95 8.08 -2.75
CA GLY A 28 -14.29 8.16 -2.17
C GLY A 28 -14.28 7.98 -0.65
N ALA A 29 -13.43 7.09 -0.13
CA ALA A 29 -13.27 6.90 1.32
C ALA A 29 -12.64 8.14 1.99
N PHE A 30 -11.63 8.77 1.40
CA PHE A 30 -11.07 10.04 1.90
C PHE A 30 -12.13 11.15 1.90
N LYS A 31 -12.91 11.26 0.82
CA LYS A 31 -14.03 12.22 0.76
C LYS A 31 -15.06 11.95 1.85
N ALA A 32 -15.45 10.70 2.08
CA ALA A 32 -16.38 10.32 3.13
C ALA A 32 -15.83 10.66 4.52
N LEU A 33 -14.56 10.38 4.79
CA LEU A 33 -13.89 10.74 6.04
C LEU A 33 -13.93 12.25 6.31
N ALA A 34 -13.78 13.07 5.27
CA ALA A 34 -13.79 14.53 5.40
C ALA A 34 -15.21 15.13 5.51
N THR A 35 -16.24 14.46 4.98
CA THR A 35 -17.57 15.08 4.77
C THR A 35 -18.72 14.38 5.49
N LYS A 36 -18.52 13.18 6.03
CA LYS A 36 -19.54 12.40 6.75
C LYS A 36 -19.12 12.14 8.19
N ASP A 37 -20.07 11.71 9.01
CA ASP A 37 -19.83 11.29 10.41
C ASP A 37 -19.19 9.88 10.47
N VAL A 38 -17.98 9.74 9.91
CA VAL A 38 -17.21 8.49 9.95
C VAL A 38 -16.75 8.22 11.39
N ARG A 39 -17.04 7.02 11.88
CA ARG A 39 -16.59 6.57 13.20
C ARG A 39 -15.37 5.68 13.05
N MET A 40 -14.20 6.20 13.43
CA MET A 40 -12.92 5.50 13.33
C MET A 40 -12.24 5.54 14.71
N PRO A 41 -12.33 4.45 15.50
CA PRO A 41 -11.69 4.39 16.80
C PRO A 41 -10.15 4.39 16.68
N PRO A 42 -9.42 4.66 17.78
CA PRO A 42 -7.97 4.48 17.82
C PRO A 42 -7.55 3.07 17.38
N ILE A 43 -6.39 2.98 16.74
CA ILE A 43 -5.80 1.69 16.35
C ILE A 43 -5.44 0.93 17.62
N LEU A 44 -5.92 -0.31 17.75
CA LEU A 44 -5.42 -1.22 18.78
C LEU A 44 -4.12 -1.83 18.28
N ARG A 45 -3.05 -1.61 19.04
CA ARG A 45 -1.74 -2.20 18.81
C ARG A 45 -1.39 -3.14 19.95
N LEU A 46 -0.88 -4.31 19.59
CA LEU A 46 -0.32 -5.29 20.52
C LEU A 46 1.12 -5.58 20.11
N ASP A 47 2.08 -5.17 20.94
CA ASP A 47 3.49 -5.51 20.76
C ASP A 47 3.78 -6.89 21.36
N ILE A 48 4.54 -7.70 20.63
CA ILE A 48 4.99 -9.05 21.00
C ILE A 48 6.51 -9.06 20.88
N ASP A 49 7.17 -8.36 21.80
CA ASP A 49 8.61 -8.08 21.74
C ASP A 49 9.46 -9.35 21.68
N GLU A 50 9.05 -10.41 22.38
CA GLU A 50 9.74 -11.72 22.40
C GLU A 50 9.99 -12.28 20.99
N PHE A 51 9.08 -12.03 20.05
CA PHE A 51 9.15 -12.53 18.68
C PHE A 51 9.38 -11.43 17.65
N ASN A 52 9.80 -10.23 18.09
CA ASN A 52 9.96 -9.06 17.22
C ASN A 52 8.71 -8.85 16.37
N GLY A 53 7.55 -8.91 17.05
CA GLY A 53 6.24 -8.93 16.44
C GLY A 53 5.36 -7.79 16.92
N GLU A 54 4.41 -7.40 16.08
CA GLU A 54 3.35 -6.46 16.38
C GLU A 54 2.05 -6.91 15.71
N VAL A 55 0.90 -6.58 16.31
CA VAL A 55 -0.41 -6.81 15.71
C VAL A 55 -1.23 -5.54 15.80
N ASP A 56 -1.66 -5.05 14.65
CA ASP A 56 -2.56 -3.91 14.55
C ASP A 56 -3.99 -4.38 14.21
N VAL A 57 -4.98 -3.89 14.97
CA VAL A 57 -6.40 -4.04 14.67
C VAL A 57 -7.02 -2.69 14.35
N LYS A 58 -7.64 -2.58 13.16
CA LYS A 58 -8.19 -1.33 12.61
C LYS A 58 -9.62 -1.55 12.13
N THR A 59 -10.50 -0.59 12.40
CA THR A 59 -11.89 -0.62 11.94
C THR A 59 -12.40 0.80 11.68
N ALA A 60 -13.43 0.92 10.86
CA ALA A 60 -14.17 2.16 10.68
C ALA A 60 -15.61 1.84 10.25
N TYR A 61 -16.56 2.62 10.76
CA TYR A 61 -17.91 2.69 10.23
C TYR A 61 -18.03 3.94 9.34
N VAL A 62 -18.52 3.74 8.12
CA VAL A 62 -18.71 4.80 7.12
C VAL A 62 -20.20 4.92 6.79
N PRO A 63 -20.86 6.04 7.10
CA PRO A 63 -22.28 6.20 6.79
C PRO A 63 -22.62 6.01 5.30
N GLY A 64 -23.62 5.17 5.05
CA GLY A 64 -24.09 4.81 3.70
C GLY A 64 -23.40 3.60 3.08
N ILE A 65 -22.49 2.93 3.79
CA ILE A 65 -21.99 1.60 3.44
C ILE A 65 -22.68 0.58 4.35
N ASP A 66 -23.31 -0.43 3.76
CA ASP A 66 -24.10 -1.43 4.51
C ASP A 66 -23.24 -2.38 5.35
N SER A 67 -21.92 -2.28 5.28
CA SER A 67 -20.95 -3.11 6.00
C SER A 67 -19.82 -2.29 6.63
N PHE A 68 -19.14 -2.89 7.60
CA PHE A 68 -17.87 -2.40 8.15
C PHE A 68 -16.88 -3.56 8.27
N ALA A 69 -15.59 -3.26 8.15
CA ALA A 69 -14.52 -4.27 8.22
C ALA A 69 -13.64 -4.07 9.46
N ILE A 70 -13.32 -5.16 10.14
CA ILE A 70 -12.24 -5.21 11.12
C ILE A 70 -11.03 -5.87 10.46
N LYS A 71 -9.96 -5.10 10.26
CA LYS A 71 -8.69 -5.59 9.74
C LYS A 71 -7.79 -5.99 10.90
N ILE A 72 -7.20 -7.18 10.81
CA ILE A 72 -6.18 -7.68 11.73
C ILE A 72 -4.90 -7.86 10.92
N SER A 73 -3.83 -7.16 11.31
CA SER A 73 -2.58 -7.07 10.54
C SER A 73 -1.38 -7.37 11.42
N PRO A 74 -0.98 -8.65 11.53
CA PRO A 74 0.26 -9.04 12.18
C PRO A 74 1.50 -8.70 11.33
N GLY A 75 2.51 -8.14 11.98
CA GLY A 75 3.88 -7.99 11.47
C GLY A 75 4.83 -8.77 12.38
N PHE A 76 5.56 -9.74 11.82
CA PHE A 76 6.58 -10.53 12.53
C PHE A 76 7.87 -10.45 11.74
N PHE A 77 8.76 -9.55 12.14
CA PHE A 77 9.87 -9.13 11.28
C PHE A 77 10.98 -10.18 11.13
N ASP A 78 11.01 -11.18 12.02
CA ASP A 78 11.93 -12.31 11.96
C ASP A 78 11.42 -13.51 11.15
N ASN A 79 10.17 -13.50 10.70
CA ASN A 79 9.60 -14.56 9.84
C ASN A 79 10.42 -14.93 8.59
N PRO A 80 11.11 -14.00 7.90
CA PRO A 80 11.96 -14.36 6.77
C PRO A 80 13.05 -15.37 7.12
N LYS A 81 13.52 -15.41 8.37
CA LYS A 81 14.49 -16.42 8.85
C LYS A 81 13.89 -17.83 8.87
N LEU A 82 12.56 -17.93 8.92
CA LEU A 82 11.77 -19.16 8.91
C LEU A 82 11.19 -19.47 7.51
N GLY A 83 11.49 -18.66 6.50
CA GLY A 83 10.87 -18.78 5.17
C GLY A 83 9.41 -18.30 5.09
N LEU A 84 8.94 -17.51 6.07
CA LEU A 84 7.59 -16.96 6.12
C LEU A 84 7.59 -15.45 5.78
N PRO A 85 6.47 -14.88 5.30
CA PRO A 85 6.33 -13.44 5.10
C PRO A 85 6.41 -12.64 6.42
N SER A 86 7.04 -11.47 6.39
CA SER A 86 7.11 -10.58 7.56
C SER A 86 5.77 -9.93 7.91
N VAL A 87 4.86 -9.80 6.95
CA VAL A 87 3.55 -9.20 7.15
C VAL A 87 2.52 -10.18 6.61
N ASN A 88 1.43 -10.35 7.34
CA ASN A 88 0.23 -11.04 6.88
C ASN A 88 -1.00 -10.28 7.40
N GLY A 89 -2.19 -10.78 7.08
CA GLY A 89 -3.42 -10.16 7.57
C GLY A 89 -4.66 -10.85 7.08
N LEU A 90 -5.77 -10.43 7.69
CA LEU A 90 -7.12 -10.78 7.27
C LEU A 90 -8.09 -9.64 7.59
N MET A 91 -9.27 -9.70 7.00
CA MET A 91 -10.38 -8.80 7.33
C MET A 91 -11.66 -9.58 7.60
N ASN A 92 -12.37 -9.21 8.66
CA ASN A 92 -13.72 -9.68 8.94
C ASN A 92 -14.72 -8.60 8.54
N LEU A 93 -15.65 -8.92 7.63
CA LEU A 93 -16.68 -8.01 7.15
C LEU A 93 -17.99 -8.30 7.87
N PHE A 94 -18.57 -7.27 8.48
CA PHE A 94 -19.82 -7.35 9.22
C PHE A 94 -20.88 -6.44 8.60
N SER A 95 -22.14 -6.87 8.68
CA SER A 95 -23.28 -6.02 8.40
C SER A 95 -23.32 -4.85 9.38
N SER A 96 -23.33 -3.61 8.89
CA SER A 96 -23.49 -2.42 9.74
C SER A 96 -24.90 -2.30 10.35
N LYS A 97 -25.88 -2.97 9.74
CA LYS A 97 -27.28 -2.99 10.21
C LYS A 97 -27.53 -4.00 11.33
N THR A 98 -26.88 -5.16 11.26
CA THR A 98 -27.20 -6.30 12.16
C THR A 98 -26.03 -6.75 13.03
N GLY A 99 -24.80 -6.34 12.71
CA GLY A 99 -23.59 -6.83 13.37
C GLY A 99 -23.22 -8.28 13.02
N LEU A 100 -23.96 -8.93 12.12
CA LEU A 100 -23.67 -10.30 11.70
C LEU A 100 -22.47 -10.35 10.75
N LEU A 101 -21.61 -11.36 10.94
CA LEU A 101 -20.48 -11.63 10.06
C LEU A 101 -20.98 -12.07 8.67
N GLU A 102 -20.51 -11.38 7.64
CA GLU A 102 -20.88 -11.65 6.24
C GLU A 102 -19.74 -12.35 5.48
N ALA A 103 -18.49 -11.97 5.76
CA ALA A 103 -17.32 -12.57 5.12
C ALA A 103 -16.06 -12.56 6.00
N VAL A 104 -15.18 -13.53 5.74
CA VAL A 104 -13.79 -13.55 6.20
C VAL A 104 -12.88 -13.51 4.97
N LEU A 105 -12.03 -12.49 4.90
CA LEU A 105 -11.09 -12.27 3.81
C LEU A 105 -9.69 -12.68 4.29
N LEU A 106 -9.23 -13.86 3.86
CA LEU A 106 -7.89 -14.38 4.15
C LEU A 106 -6.90 -13.83 3.11
N ASP A 107 -6.68 -12.52 3.14
CA ASP A 107 -5.99 -11.78 2.08
C ASP A 107 -4.46 -11.85 2.13
N ASN A 108 -3.88 -12.36 3.22
CA ASN A 108 -2.43 -12.40 3.43
C ASN A 108 -1.74 -11.03 3.23
N GLY A 109 -2.47 -9.93 3.46
CA GLY A 109 -1.97 -8.58 3.23
C GLY A 109 -2.15 -8.03 1.82
N TYR A 110 -2.67 -8.80 0.86
CA TYR A 110 -2.90 -8.35 -0.52
C TYR A 110 -3.78 -7.09 -0.61
N LEU A 111 -4.90 -7.04 0.11
CA LEU A 111 -5.77 -5.86 0.12
C LEU A 111 -5.09 -4.69 0.82
N THR A 112 -4.24 -4.96 1.82
CA THR A 112 -3.39 -3.92 2.42
C THR A 112 -2.43 -3.35 1.38
N ASP A 113 -1.85 -4.17 0.52
CA ASP A 113 -0.93 -3.72 -0.51
C ASP A 113 -1.62 -2.84 -1.55
N VAL A 114 -2.75 -3.30 -2.11
CA VAL A 114 -3.54 -2.58 -3.12
C VAL A 114 -4.01 -1.22 -2.58
N ARG A 115 -4.65 -1.20 -1.40
CA ARG A 115 -5.21 0.06 -0.86
C ARG A 115 -4.12 1.05 -0.47
N THR A 116 -2.92 0.59 -0.10
CA THR A 116 -1.79 1.48 0.26
C THR A 116 -1.24 2.16 -0.99
N ALA A 117 -1.10 1.42 -2.08
CA ALA A 117 -0.71 1.97 -3.38
C ALA A 117 -1.79 2.92 -3.94
N ALA A 118 -3.06 2.51 -3.87
CA ALA A 118 -4.17 3.35 -4.30
C ALA A 118 -4.23 4.69 -3.53
N ALA A 119 -3.97 4.68 -2.22
CA ALA A 119 -3.88 5.92 -1.44
C ALA A 119 -2.75 6.84 -1.92
N GLY A 120 -1.59 6.29 -2.29
CA GLY A 120 -0.50 7.06 -2.91
C GLY A 120 -0.89 7.62 -4.28
N GLY A 121 -1.61 6.83 -5.09
CA GLY A 121 -2.23 7.29 -6.34
C GLY A 121 -3.19 8.46 -6.13
N VAL A 122 -4.07 8.41 -5.12
CA VAL A 122 -4.95 9.53 -4.76
C VAL A 122 -4.15 10.77 -4.39
N ALA A 123 -3.11 10.64 -3.55
CA ALA A 123 -2.25 11.75 -3.17
C ALA A 123 -1.57 12.39 -4.40
N ALA A 124 -0.97 11.58 -5.26
CA ALA A 124 -0.34 12.06 -6.49
C ALA A 124 -1.36 12.72 -7.43
N LYS A 125 -2.56 12.15 -7.57
CA LYS A 125 -3.64 12.71 -8.40
C LYS A 125 -3.98 14.16 -8.04
N HIS A 126 -3.97 14.49 -6.75
CA HIS A 126 -4.36 15.82 -6.25
C HIS A 126 -3.19 16.76 -5.97
N LEU A 127 -2.00 16.25 -5.66
CA LEU A 127 -0.88 17.05 -5.16
C LEU A 127 0.31 17.15 -6.11
N ALA A 128 0.50 16.16 -6.99
CA ALA A 128 1.59 16.21 -7.96
C ALA A 128 1.26 17.17 -9.11
N ARG A 129 2.28 17.79 -9.68
CA ARG A 129 2.14 18.59 -10.91
C ARG A 129 1.48 17.76 -12.01
N GLU A 130 0.64 18.40 -12.83
CA GLU A 130 -0.05 17.71 -13.94
C GLU A 130 0.93 17.22 -15.01
N ASP A 131 2.07 17.89 -15.16
CA ASP A 131 3.12 17.57 -16.13
C ASP A 131 4.22 16.64 -15.58
N ALA A 132 4.04 16.07 -14.39
CA ALA A 132 5.01 15.13 -13.80
C ALA A 132 5.25 13.91 -14.71
N LYS A 133 6.52 13.64 -15.04
CA LYS A 133 6.98 12.57 -15.94
C LYS A 133 7.93 11.59 -15.28
N HIS A 134 8.72 12.01 -14.30
CA HIS A 134 9.73 11.17 -13.66
C HIS A 134 9.42 10.93 -12.17
N ALA A 135 9.44 9.67 -11.74
CA ALA A 135 9.22 9.30 -10.34
C ALA A 135 10.48 8.68 -9.71
N ALA A 136 10.83 9.10 -8.49
CA ALA A 136 11.82 8.42 -7.66
C ALA A 136 11.15 7.64 -6.54
N ILE A 137 11.47 6.34 -6.45
CA ILE A 137 10.92 5.44 -5.45
C ILE A 137 12.04 5.00 -4.51
N PHE A 138 11.93 5.41 -3.25
CA PHE A 138 12.88 5.06 -2.20
C PHE A 138 12.44 3.77 -1.52
N GLY A 139 13.12 2.68 -1.82
CA GLY A 139 12.81 1.32 -1.39
C GLY A 139 12.62 0.39 -2.58
N ALA A 140 12.85 -0.90 -2.37
CA ALA A 140 12.74 -1.94 -3.40
C ALA A 140 11.85 -3.12 -2.95
N GLY A 141 10.89 -2.84 -2.06
CA GLY A 141 9.91 -3.82 -1.57
C GLY A 141 8.66 -3.87 -2.44
N VAL A 142 7.65 -4.63 -2.02
CA VAL A 142 6.36 -4.78 -2.74
C VAL A 142 5.71 -3.42 -3.03
N GLN A 143 5.70 -2.52 -2.05
CA GLN A 143 5.14 -1.18 -2.21
C GLN A 143 5.88 -0.32 -3.23
N ALA A 144 7.19 -0.52 -3.47
CA ALA A 144 7.91 0.27 -4.46
C ALA A 144 7.31 0.11 -5.86
N HIS A 145 7.08 -1.15 -6.24
CA HIS A 145 6.45 -1.52 -7.51
C HIS A 145 5.00 -1.05 -7.60
N LEU A 146 4.20 -1.30 -6.55
CA LEU A 146 2.77 -0.95 -6.56
C LEU A 146 2.53 0.56 -6.55
N GLN A 147 3.33 1.32 -5.80
CA GLN A 147 3.24 2.78 -5.81
C GLN A 147 3.57 3.33 -7.19
N LEU A 148 4.65 2.84 -7.83
CA LEU A 148 4.98 3.26 -9.19
C LEU A 148 3.84 2.96 -10.18
N LYS A 149 3.24 1.76 -10.11
CA LYS A 149 2.04 1.41 -10.90
C LYS A 149 0.87 2.35 -10.61
N ALA A 150 0.63 2.71 -9.34
CA ALA A 150 -0.44 3.65 -8.99
C ALA A 150 -0.18 5.05 -9.57
N LEU A 151 1.09 5.51 -9.61
CA LEU A 151 1.45 6.78 -10.23
C LEU A 151 1.15 6.77 -11.74
N THR A 152 1.47 5.69 -12.46
CA THR A 152 1.21 5.60 -13.91
C THR A 152 -0.28 5.59 -14.26
N LEU A 153 -1.17 5.29 -13.31
CA LEU A 153 -2.61 5.34 -13.51
C LEU A 153 -3.17 6.77 -13.44
N VAL A 154 -2.49 7.69 -12.76
CA VAL A 154 -2.99 9.05 -12.46
C VAL A 154 -2.15 10.17 -13.06
N ARG A 155 -0.95 9.86 -13.56
CA ARG A 155 -0.02 10.77 -14.23
C ARG A 155 0.65 10.07 -15.41
N ASP A 156 1.08 10.86 -16.39
CA ASP A 156 1.84 10.38 -17.55
C ASP A 156 3.31 10.18 -17.19
N ILE A 157 3.56 9.25 -16.26
CA ILE A 157 4.92 8.87 -15.84
C ILE A 157 5.58 8.12 -16.98
N THR A 158 6.66 8.68 -17.52
CA THR A 158 7.41 8.10 -18.65
C THR A 158 8.70 7.43 -18.22
N SER A 159 9.16 7.66 -16.99
CA SER A 159 10.36 7.01 -16.45
C SER A 159 10.38 7.03 -14.92
N ALA A 160 11.19 6.16 -14.32
CA ALA A 160 11.38 6.16 -12.88
C ALA A 160 12.78 5.71 -12.46
N THR A 161 13.15 6.03 -11.22
CA THR A 161 14.38 5.55 -10.58
C THR A 161 14.04 4.90 -9.24
N ILE A 162 14.49 3.65 -9.06
CA ILE A 162 14.40 2.92 -7.79
C ILE A 162 15.69 3.14 -7.01
N TRP A 163 15.57 3.77 -5.86
CA TRP A 163 16.65 3.86 -4.88
C TRP A 163 16.53 2.75 -3.84
N ALA A 164 17.63 2.06 -3.53
CA ALA A 164 17.73 1.28 -2.31
C ALA A 164 19.18 1.19 -1.82
N ARG A 165 19.35 0.91 -0.52
CA ARG A 165 20.68 0.64 0.08
C ARG A 165 21.37 -0.59 -0.52
N ASP A 166 20.57 -1.55 -0.99
CA ASP A 166 21.03 -2.78 -1.63
C ASP A 166 20.76 -2.66 -3.13
N ILE A 167 21.82 -2.47 -3.91
CA ILE A 167 21.72 -2.25 -5.36
C ILE A 167 21.09 -3.44 -6.08
N THR A 168 21.40 -4.67 -5.65
CA THR A 168 20.84 -5.89 -6.26
C THR A 168 19.32 -5.92 -6.13
N LYS A 169 18.78 -5.49 -4.98
CA LYS A 169 17.32 -5.38 -4.79
C LYS A 169 16.72 -4.26 -5.64
N ALA A 170 17.40 -3.10 -5.72
CA ALA A 170 16.94 -2.00 -6.56
C ALA A 170 16.88 -2.40 -8.04
N GLU A 171 17.93 -3.05 -8.57
CA GLU A 171 18.00 -3.54 -9.94
C GLU A 171 16.91 -4.57 -10.25
N ALA A 172 16.68 -5.53 -9.34
CA ALA A 172 15.62 -6.52 -9.48
C ALA A 172 14.22 -5.86 -9.53
N CYS A 173 13.98 -4.88 -8.65
CA CYS A 173 12.73 -4.12 -8.63
C CYS A 173 12.56 -3.27 -9.89
N ALA A 174 13.60 -2.55 -10.32
CA ALA A 174 13.58 -1.72 -11.52
C ALA A 174 13.32 -2.56 -12.78
N LYS A 175 14.01 -3.70 -12.93
CA LYS A 175 13.79 -4.63 -14.05
C LYS A 175 12.35 -5.14 -14.10
N LYS A 176 11.80 -5.55 -12.95
CA LYS A 176 10.42 -6.02 -12.86
C LYS A 176 9.43 -4.91 -13.24
N ALA A 177 9.58 -3.72 -12.65
CA ALA A 177 8.70 -2.59 -12.91
C ALA A 177 8.76 -2.14 -14.37
N SER A 178 9.96 -2.06 -14.95
CA SER A 178 10.14 -1.69 -16.35
C SER A 178 9.44 -2.66 -17.31
N LEU A 179 9.56 -3.97 -17.06
CA LEU A 179 8.90 -4.99 -17.86
C LEU A 179 7.36 -4.92 -17.76
N GLU A 180 6.82 -4.73 -16.56
CA GLU A 180 5.37 -4.72 -16.33
C GLU A 180 4.70 -3.43 -16.84
N LEU A 181 5.36 -2.28 -16.66
CA LEU A 181 4.79 -0.97 -16.96
C LEU A 181 5.14 -0.47 -18.37
N GLY A 182 6.14 -1.07 -19.03
CA GLY A 182 6.56 -0.66 -20.37
C GLY A 182 7.28 0.69 -20.42
N ILE A 183 7.82 1.16 -19.28
CA ILE A 183 8.59 2.40 -19.18
C ILE A 183 10.03 2.13 -18.73
N PRO A 184 11.00 2.99 -19.08
CA PRO A 184 12.34 2.93 -18.52
C PRO A 184 12.34 3.10 -17.00
N VAL A 185 12.88 2.11 -16.28
CA VAL A 185 13.10 2.20 -14.84
C VAL A 185 14.55 1.87 -14.52
N THR A 186 15.26 2.79 -13.89
CA THR A 186 16.67 2.63 -13.49
C THR A 186 16.78 2.33 -11.99
N ALA A 187 17.96 1.87 -11.55
CA ALA A 187 18.26 1.60 -10.16
C ALA A 187 19.50 2.41 -9.73
N THR A 188 19.52 2.88 -8.48
CA THR A 188 20.65 3.62 -7.93
C THR A 188 20.78 3.42 -6.42
N THR A 189 21.98 3.64 -5.89
CA THR A 189 22.24 3.82 -4.45
C THR A 189 22.41 5.29 -4.06
N ASP A 190 22.48 6.20 -5.03
CA ASP A 190 22.56 7.64 -4.80
C ASP A 190 21.15 8.22 -4.62
N GLY A 191 20.76 8.44 -3.37
CA GLY A 191 19.45 8.99 -3.03
C GLY A 191 19.33 10.47 -3.37
N LYS A 192 20.44 11.21 -3.40
CA LYS A 192 20.43 12.65 -3.71
C LYS A 192 20.13 12.85 -5.19
N ASP A 193 20.82 12.11 -6.05
CA ASP A 193 20.59 12.12 -7.50
C ASP A 193 19.14 11.74 -7.83
N ALA A 194 18.65 10.63 -7.25
CA ALA A 194 17.27 10.18 -7.44
C ALA A 194 16.23 11.23 -7.00
N ALA A 195 16.42 11.88 -5.85
CA ALA A 195 15.49 12.91 -5.37
C ALA A 195 15.52 14.16 -6.25
N SER A 196 16.72 14.66 -6.58
CA SER A 196 16.89 15.94 -7.28
C SER A 196 16.39 15.95 -8.73
N THR A 197 16.18 14.77 -9.31
CA THR A 197 15.71 14.59 -10.70
C THR A 197 14.24 14.19 -10.80
N ALA A 198 13.55 14.04 -9.67
CA ALA A 198 12.18 13.54 -9.61
C ALA A 198 11.12 14.64 -9.59
N ASP A 199 10.02 14.39 -10.29
CA ASP A 199 8.79 15.18 -10.17
C ASP A 199 7.93 14.71 -9.01
N ILE A 200 8.00 13.41 -8.70
CA ILE A 200 7.29 12.74 -7.61
C ILE A 200 8.27 11.84 -6.87
N ILE A 201 8.37 12.00 -5.56
CA ILE A 201 9.16 11.12 -4.69
C ILE A 201 8.22 10.30 -3.82
N VAL A 202 8.42 8.98 -3.77
CA VAL A 202 7.68 8.06 -2.89
C VAL A 202 8.65 7.28 -2.02
N THR A 203 8.46 7.33 -0.70
CA THR A 203 9.26 6.54 0.26
C THR A 203 8.49 5.31 0.74
N THR A 204 9.05 4.13 0.50
CA THR A 204 8.47 2.83 0.87
C THR A 204 9.48 1.96 1.61
N THR A 205 10.24 2.56 2.54
CA THR A 205 11.30 1.88 3.30
C THR A 205 10.87 1.62 4.75
N PRO A 206 11.39 0.56 5.41
CA PRO A 206 11.26 0.38 6.86
C PRO A 206 12.34 1.14 7.66
N ALA A 207 12.99 2.16 7.07
CA ALA A 207 14.09 2.85 7.73
C ALA A 207 13.61 3.59 8.98
N ARG A 208 14.43 3.54 10.04
CA ARG A 208 14.22 4.28 11.29
C ARG A 208 15.02 5.58 11.34
N GLU A 209 15.91 5.77 10.36
CA GLU A 209 16.70 6.98 10.15
C GLU A 209 16.29 7.62 8.81
N PRO A 210 16.42 8.95 8.66
CA PRO A 210 16.08 9.63 7.40
C PRO A 210 16.84 9.09 6.19
N VAL A 211 16.13 8.86 5.09
CA VAL A 211 16.68 8.40 3.80
C VAL A 211 16.49 9.39 2.66
N LEU A 212 15.74 10.46 2.91
CA LEU A 212 15.49 11.59 2.03
C LEU A 212 15.76 12.85 2.84
N MET A 213 16.64 13.71 2.33
CA MET A 213 17.05 14.94 3.03
C MET A 213 16.40 16.16 2.40
N ALA A 214 16.16 17.19 3.22
CA ALA A 214 15.46 18.39 2.78
C ALA A 214 16.23 19.19 1.70
N ASP A 215 17.56 19.13 1.70
CA ASP A 215 18.43 19.81 0.72
C ASP A 215 18.51 19.09 -0.64
N TRP A 216 17.80 17.98 -0.81
CA TRP A 216 17.73 17.24 -2.07
C TRP A 216 16.49 17.59 -2.91
N VAL A 217 15.52 18.30 -2.33
CA VAL A 217 14.18 18.59 -2.90
C VAL A 217 14.03 20.06 -3.24
#